data_AF-A0A6I1N313-F1
#
_entry.id   AF-A0A6I1N313-F1
#
_cell.length_a   1.000
_cell.length_b   1.000
_cell.length_c   1.000
_cell.angle_alpha   90.00
_cell.angle_beta   90.00
_cell.angle_gamma   90.00
#
_symmetry.space_group_name_H-M   'P 1'
#
loop_
_entity.id
_entity.type
_entity.pdbx_description
1 polymer ?
#
loop_
_entity_poly.entity_id
_entity_poly.type
_entity_poly.pdbx_seq_one_letter_code
_entity_poly.pdbx_strand_id
1 'polypeptide(L)'
;MKNFTSPSLWLAPLFALFAVLLSACGGGGGGGDSGGTTTPAVVTLRSIAITAPSTTLIVGGATQTYTATGTYTDGTTKALTGLTWSTKSGGSTVVQVTSAGIVSGRSIGTDSVIATQPATGTVAAVSGSVDVTSIAPWTQVAAGGNQTIALKTDGRLYSWGLNIQGQLGDGTNTLRNTPVTVAGNSTIWKQVAVGDSFAVAIRTDGTLWAWGNNLFGQLGQGDQVPRTVPTQVGTAKNWTYVAVGKSHVVALSTATATTGTPVVSLWVWGNNYASQLGDGKTVDLLVPTRLGTDSWLAVAAGDAHTIAIKRSDQSLWTWGDNTYGQLGNGTTGAKVGVPTQVGTANWSAVAAGSRHSLAIRNDDGVLFAWGAGESGQVGNNSTSLQSSPTQVSDASARWTQVAGGVSHSIGVRNDGTLWTWGRGVEGQLGQTVASSLMPLQVGNLRTWKAVAAGANHSVALQTDGNNLSLWTWGLNTDGQLGNGTNATATAPVQIAY
;
A
#
# COMPACT_ATOMS: atom_id res chain seq x y z
N MET A 1 -10.20 -60.86 7.38
CA MET A 1 -8.96 -61.61 7.11
C MET A 1 -7.78 -60.74 7.53
N LYS A 2 -7.02 -61.22 8.55
CA LYS A 2 -5.67 -60.83 9.02
C LYS A 2 -5.52 -59.34 9.42
N ASN A 3 -5.71 -58.91 10.67
CA ASN A 3 -5.05 -59.24 11.97
C ASN A 3 -3.52 -59.17 11.94
N PHE A 4 -2.95 -58.19 12.67
CA PHE A 4 -1.75 -58.38 13.49
C PHE A 4 -1.85 -57.56 14.78
N THR A 5 -1.42 -58.21 15.85
CA THR A 5 -1.66 -57.93 17.27
C THR A 5 -0.31 -57.86 18.01
N SER A 6 -0.11 -56.78 18.79
CA SER A 6 0.60 -56.65 20.10
C SER A 6 2.11 -56.98 20.22
N PRO A 7 2.80 -56.74 21.38
CA PRO A 7 2.61 -55.75 22.48
C PRO A 7 3.92 -55.14 23.12
N SER A 8 3.73 -54.10 23.94
CA SER A 8 4.26 -53.79 25.31
C SER A 8 5.76 -53.75 25.74
N LEU A 9 6.11 -52.60 26.36
CA LEU A 9 6.81 -52.34 27.65
C LEU A 9 8.28 -52.76 27.89
N TRP A 10 9.14 -51.80 28.36
CA TRP A 10 9.82 -51.75 29.69
C TRP A 10 10.82 -50.56 29.83
N LEU A 11 11.20 -50.28 31.09
CA LEU A 11 11.84 -49.12 31.74
C LEU A 11 13.31 -48.75 31.40
N ALA A 12 13.62 -47.44 31.51
CA ALA A 12 14.75 -46.66 32.12
C ALA A 12 16.09 -47.34 32.58
N PRO A 13 17.14 -46.61 33.07
CA PRO A 13 17.82 -45.33 32.69
C PRO A 13 19.39 -45.43 32.75
N LEU A 14 20.07 -44.28 32.90
CA LEU A 14 21.46 -44.00 33.37
C LEU A 14 22.60 -43.89 32.33
N PHE A 15 23.24 -42.72 32.29
CA PHE A 15 24.71 -42.59 32.36
C PHE A 15 25.10 -41.19 32.89
N ALA A 16 25.84 -41.18 33.98
CA ALA A 16 26.61 -40.05 34.50
C ALA A 16 28.08 -40.50 34.61
N LEU A 17 29.02 -39.62 34.28
CA LEU A 17 30.46 -39.84 34.47
C LEU A 17 31.05 -38.71 35.33
N PHE A 18 31.87 -39.12 36.29
CA PHE A 18 32.62 -38.29 37.24
C PHE A 18 33.86 -37.63 36.62
N ALA A 19 34.29 -36.49 37.17
CA ALA A 19 35.71 -36.18 37.38
C ALA A 19 35.93 -35.19 38.54
N VAL A 20 37.01 -35.45 39.27
CA VAL A 20 37.45 -34.91 40.56
C VAL A 20 38.46 -33.78 40.37
N LEU A 21 38.58 -32.84 41.32
CA LEU A 21 39.85 -32.16 41.66
C LEU A 21 39.87 -31.62 43.11
N LEU A 22 41.08 -31.61 43.69
CA LEU A 22 41.45 -31.65 45.11
C LEU A 22 41.65 -30.29 45.82
N SER A 23 41.52 -30.35 47.16
CA SER A 23 42.29 -29.65 48.24
C SER A 23 42.12 -28.12 48.39
N ALA A 24 42.23 -27.47 49.56
CA ALA A 24 42.97 -27.80 50.78
C ALA A 24 42.45 -27.05 52.05
N CYS A 25 42.70 -27.68 53.20
CA CYS A 25 43.04 -27.19 54.56
C CYS A 25 42.54 -25.86 55.18
N GLY A 26 42.29 -25.97 56.50
CA GLY A 26 42.30 -24.91 57.51
C GLY A 26 40.88 -24.58 58.00
N GLY A 27 40.51 -24.59 59.28
CA GLY A 27 41.17 -24.78 60.57
C GLY A 27 40.08 -24.56 61.63
N GLY A 28 40.16 -25.25 62.77
CA GLY A 28 39.09 -25.26 63.77
C GLY A 28 38.90 -23.94 64.53
N GLY A 29 37.75 -23.83 65.19
CA GLY A 29 37.45 -22.79 66.17
C GLY A 29 35.99 -22.88 66.63
N GLY A 30 35.78 -23.53 67.77
CA GLY A 30 34.48 -23.55 68.43
C GLY A 30 34.14 -22.17 69.00
N GLY A 31 32.88 -21.78 68.82
CA GLY A 31 32.26 -20.63 69.45
C GLY A 31 30.77 -20.79 69.30
N GLY A 32 30.08 -21.08 70.40
CA GLY A 32 28.62 -21.14 70.41
C GLY A 32 28.07 -19.76 70.08
N ASP A 33 27.15 -19.71 69.13
CA ASP A 33 26.23 -18.59 69.01
C ASP A 33 24.86 -19.11 68.58
N SER A 34 23.87 -18.55 69.25
CA SER A 34 22.43 -18.72 69.16
C SER A 34 21.91 -19.32 67.85
N GLY A 35 21.09 -20.37 67.99
CA GLY A 35 20.13 -20.79 66.97
C GLY A 35 19.10 -19.70 66.71
N GLY A 36 19.52 -18.65 66.01
CA GLY A 36 18.64 -17.77 65.27
C GLY A 36 18.22 -18.51 64.02
N THR A 37 16.99 -19.01 64.01
CA THR A 37 16.32 -19.40 62.77
C THR A 37 16.25 -18.16 61.89
N THR A 38 17.26 -17.93 61.04
CA THR A 38 17.13 -16.95 59.96
C THR A 38 16.03 -17.50 59.07
N THR A 39 14.83 -16.97 59.24
CA THR A 39 13.69 -17.29 58.40
C THR A 39 14.17 -17.10 56.96
N PRO A 40 14.04 -18.08 56.05
CA PRO A 40 14.47 -17.92 54.68
C PRO A 40 13.90 -16.61 54.13
N ALA A 41 14.74 -15.76 53.54
CA ALA A 41 14.29 -14.50 52.97
C ALA A 41 13.12 -14.79 52.02
N VAL A 42 11.95 -14.20 52.29
CA VAL A 42 10.76 -14.43 51.49
C VAL A 42 11.05 -13.95 50.07
N VAL A 43 10.99 -14.87 49.10
CA VAL A 43 11.16 -14.55 47.69
C VAL A 43 10.00 -13.67 47.25
N THR A 44 10.29 -12.42 46.92
CA THR A 44 9.27 -11.42 46.54
C THR A 44 9.46 -10.98 45.10
N LEU A 45 8.36 -10.56 44.47
CA LEU A 45 8.40 -10.04 43.10
C LEU A 45 9.13 -8.69 43.09
N ARG A 46 10.12 -8.53 42.20
CA ARG A 46 10.95 -7.34 42.10
C ARG A 46 10.56 -6.44 40.91
N SER A 47 10.26 -7.05 39.76
CA SER A 47 9.94 -6.33 38.54
C SER A 47 9.04 -7.14 37.62
N ILE A 48 8.32 -6.45 36.73
CA ILE A 48 7.48 -7.05 35.69
C ILE A 48 7.98 -6.57 34.33
N ALA A 49 8.24 -7.51 33.43
CA ALA A 49 8.47 -7.25 32.01
C ALA A 49 7.22 -7.63 31.21
N ILE A 50 6.75 -6.74 30.33
CA ILE A 50 5.64 -7.01 29.42
C ILE A 50 6.21 -7.48 28.08
N THR A 51 5.68 -8.59 27.57
CA THR A 51 5.99 -9.14 26.26
C THR A 51 4.79 -8.93 25.34
N ALA A 52 4.99 -8.18 24.26
CA ALA A 52 3.99 -7.84 23.26
C ALA A 52 4.36 -8.43 21.90
N PRO A 53 3.40 -8.96 21.10
CA PRO A 53 3.66 -9.36 19.72
C PRO A 53 4.10 -8.19 18.84
N SER A 54 3.55 -6.99 19.09
CA SER A 54 3.97 -5.73 18.50
C SER A 54 3.61 -4.58 19.44
N THR A 55 4.47 -3.56 19.49
CA THR A 55 4.22 -2.28 20.15
C THR A 55 3.63 -1.22 19.21
N THR A 56 3.36 -1.59 17.96
CA THR A 56 2.65 -0.77 16.98
C THR A 56 1.31 -1.41 16.64
N LEU A 57 0.21 -0.66 16.86
CA LEU A 57 -1.17 -1.08 16.63
C LEU A 57 -1.84 -0.20 15.58
N ILE A 58 -2.80 -0.77 14.85
CA ILE A 58 -3.61 -0.01 13.90
C ILE A 58 -4.91 0.40 14.58
N VAL A 59 -5.32 1.66 14.38
CA VAL A 59 -6.63 2.15 14.87
C VAL A 59 -7.73 1.27 14.30
N GLY A 60 -8.57 0.68 15.17
CA GLY A 60 -9.63 -0.26 14.77
C GLY A 60 -9.14 -1.60 14.21
N GLY A 61 -7.83 -1.90 14.31
CA GLY A 61 -7.23 -3.13 13.81
C GLY A 61 -7.40 -4.34 14.74
N ALA A 62 -6.74 -5.43 14.38
CA ALA A 62 -6.73 -6.66 15.19
C ALA A 62 -6.19 -6.40 16.60
N THR A 63 -6.79 -7.09 17.57
CA THR A 63 -6.35 -7.05 18.96
C THR A 63 -5.10 -7.92 19.16
N GLN A 64 -4.30 -7.61 20.17
CA GLN A 64 -3.09 -8.37 20.50
C GLN A 64 -3.09 -8.76 21.98
N THR A 65 -2.68 -10.00 22.27
CA THR A 65 -2.56 -10.46 23.65
C THR A 65 -1.17 -10.17 24.18
N TYR A 66 -1.09 -9.33 25.21
CA TYR A 66 0.16 -9.03 25.91
C TYR A 66 0.29 -9.97 27.10
N THR A 67 1.52 -10.42 27.36
CA THR A 67 1.85 -11.30 28.49
C THR A 67 2.87 -10.63 29.39
N ALA A 68 3.05 -11.14 30.60
CA ALA A 68 3.95 -10.57 31.59
C ALA A 68 4.81 -11.64 32.26
N THR A 69 6.08 -11.31 32.48
CA THR A 69 7.04 -12.14 33.21
C THR A 69 7.59 -11.36 34.39
N GLY A 70 7.50 -11.95 35.58
CA GLY A 70 8.03 -11.40 36.81
C GLY A 70 9.44 -11.88 37.08
N THR A 71 10.30 -11.01 37.58
CA THR A 71 11.62 -11.35 38.14
C THR A 71 11.56 -11.22 39.65
N TYR A 72 12.03 -12.22 40.38
CA TYR A 72 11.96 -12.29 41.84
C TYR A 72 13.30 -11.95 42.51
N THR A 73 13.29 -11.72 43.81
CA THR A 73 14.49 -11.35 44.60
C THR A 73 15.58 -12.42 44.62
N ASP A 74 15.23 -13.69 44.37
CA ASP A 74 16.18 -14.80 44.21
C ASP A 74 16.74 -14.94 42.79
N GLY A 75 16.39 -14.01 41.89
CA GLY A 75 16.80 -14.01 40.49
C GLY A 75 15.97 -14.91 39.58
N THR A 76 15.01 -15.69 40.10
CA THR A 76 14.15 -16.52 39.27
C THR A 76 13.14 -15.68 38.48
N THR A 77 12.66 -16.21 37.36
CA THR A 77 11.63 -15.57 36.53
C THR A 77 10.42 -16.49 36.35
N LYS A 78 9.19 -15.94 36.40
CA LYS A 78 7.96 -16.70 36.16
C LYS A 78 6.95 -15.89 35.35
N ALA A 79 6.17 -16.57 34.50
CA ALA A 79 5.01 -15.98 33.86
C ALA A 79 3.98 -15.57 34.93
N LEU A 80 3.40 -14.39 34.79
CA LEU A 80 2.43 -13.84 35.74
C LEU A 80 1.01 -13.97 35.20
N THR A 81 0.07 -14.27 36.10
CA THR A 81 -1.38 -14.32 35.84
C THR A 81 -2.12 -13.53 36.91
N GLY A 82 -3.39 -13.16 36.65
CA GLY A 82 -4.18 -12.38 37.61
C GLY A 82 -3.71 -10.93 37.80
N LEU A 83 -2.95 -10.39 36.85
CA LEU A 83 -2.51 -8.99 36.87
C LEU A 83 -3.68 -8.04 36.60
N THR A 84 -3.57 -6.84 37.16
CA THR A 84 -4.40 -5.71 36.75
C THR A 84 -3.76 -5.04 35.55
N TRP A 85 -4.46 -5.05 34.42
CA TRP A 85 -4.04 -4.35 33.21
C TRP A 85 -4.72 -2.99 33.11
N SER A 86 -3.94 -1.97 32.75
CA SER A 86 -4.42 -0.60 32.56
C SER A 86 -3.60 0.10 31.48
N THR A 87 -4.03 1.29 31.07
CA THR A 87 -3.17 2.18 30.29
C THR A 87 -2.90 3.46 31.09
N LYS A 88 -1.78 4.12 30.79
CA LYS A 88 -1.42 5.39 31.43
C LYS A 88 -2.49 6.46 31.22
N SER A 89 -3.16 6.46 30.06
CA SER A 89 -4.28 7.38 29.77
C SER A 89 -5.64 6.97 30.37
N GLY A 90 -5.74 5.83 31.07
CA GLY A 90 -7.01 5.31 31.59
C GLY A 90 -7.93 4.70 30.51
N GLY A 91 -7.39 4.29 29.36
CA GLY A 91 -8.10 3.56 28.30
C GLY A 91 -8.97 4.41 27.35
N SER A 92 -8.98 5.74 27.52
CA SER A 92 -9.93 6.62 26.82
C SER A 92 -9.44 7.19 25.50
N THR A 93 -8.14 7.12 25.18
CA THR A 93 -7.59 7.89 24.05
C THR A 93 -6.95 6.97 23.00
N VAL A 94 -5.70 6.57 23.20
CA VAL A 94 -4.87 5.95 22.15
C VAL A 94 -5.03 4.45 22.06
N VAL A 95 -4.90 3.74 23.18
CA VAL A 95 -5.02 2.27 23.26
C VAL A 95 -6.01 1.88 24.35
N GLN A 96 -6.67 0.73 24.15
CA GLN A 96 -7.50 0.09 25.16
C GLN A 96 -6.92 -1.27 25.50
N VAL A 97 -7.01 -1.66 26.77
CA VAL A 97 -6.59 -2.98 27.27
C VAL A 97 -7.71 -3.61 28.09
N THR A 98 -8.00 -4.88 27.86
CA THR A 98 -8.97 -5.63 28.66
C THR A 98 -8.32 -6.17 29.94
N SER A 99 -9.13 -6.68 30.87
CA SER A 99 -8.63 -7.38 32.06
C SER A 99 -7.80 -8.64 31.75
N ALA A 100 -7.91 -9.19 30.53
CA ALA A 100 -7.13 -10.32 30.07
C ALA A 100 -5.80 -9.93 29.39
N GLY A 101 -5.43 -8.63 29.36
CA GLY A 101 -4.24 -8.15 28.66
C GLY A 101 -4.38 -8.10 27.14
N ILE A 102 -5.62 -8.06 26.63
CA ILE A 102 -5.89 -7.91 25.18
C ILE A 102 -5.89 -6.41 24.86
N VAL A 103 -4.93 -5.98 24.03
CA VAL A 103 -4.69 -4.58 23.66
C VAL A 103 -5.18 -4.29 22.24
N SER A 104 -5.76 -3.11 22.02
CA SER A 104 -6.11 -2.62 20.67
C SER A 104 -5.99 -1.12 20.53
N GLY A 105 -5.78 -0.65 19.29
CA GLY A 105 -5.65 0.76 18.95
C GLY A 105 -7.01 1.45 18.78
N ARG A 106 -7.16 2.64 19.37
CA ARG A 106 -8.41 3.42 19.41
C ARG A 106 -8.27 4.79 18.75
N SER A 107 -7.16 5.48 18.94
CA SER A 107 -6.83 6.72 18.24
C SER A 107 -5.33 6.82 17.99
N ILE A 108 -4.93 7.67 17.05
CA ILE A 108 -3.52 7.87 16.72
C ILE A 108 -2.79 8.49 17.92
N GLY A 109 -1.60 7.97 18.24
CA GLY A 109 -0.75 8.50 19.30
C GLY A 109 0.08 7.40 19.98
N THR A 110 0.69 7.74 21.11
CA THR A 110 1.44 6.79 21.95
C THR A 110 0.86 6.81 23.37
N ASP A 111 0.71 5.63 23.96
CA ASP A 111 0.27 5.43 25.35
C ASP A 111 1.02 4.22 25.94
N SER A 112 1.04 4.08 27.27
CA SER A 112 1.74 2.98 27.93
C SER A 112 0.73 1.95 28.43
N VAL A 113 0.92 0.68 28.08
CA VAL A 113 0.19 -0.44 28.70
C VAL A 113 0.93 -0.85 29.97
N ILE A 114 0.20 -0.92 31.08
CA ILE A 114 0.74 -1.17 32.42
C ILE A 114 0.14 -2.46 32.96
N ALA A 115 1.01 -3.37 33.40
CA ALA A 115 0.65 -4.60 34.08
C ALA A 115 1.07 -4.49 35.54
N THR A 116 0.11 -4.59 36.46
CA THR A 116 0.34 -4.39 37.90
C THR A 116 -0.04 -5.63 38.67
N GLN A 117 0.91 -6.15 39.46
CA GLN A 117 0.64 -7.07 40.55
C GLN A 117 0.20 -6.23 41.76
N PRO A 118 -1.05 -6.36 42.25
CA PRO A 118 -1.53 -5.58 43.39
C PRO A 118 -0.74 -5.88 44.66
N ALA A 119 -0.72 -4.92 45.59
CA ALA A 119 -0.14 -5.11 46.91
C ALA A 119 -0.88 -6.21 47.69
N THR A 120 -0.13 -7.02 48.45
CA THR A 120 -0.69 -8.08 49.31
C THR A 120 -0.09 -7.99 50.72
N GLY A 121 -0.91 -7.56 51.69
CA GLY A 121 -0.45 -7.34 53.06
C GLY A 121 0.65 -6.27 53.11
N THR A 122 1.87 -6.68 53.51
CA THR A 122 3.05 -5.80 53.59
C THR A 122 3.88 -5.75 52.29
N VAL A 123 3.54 -6.53 51.27
CA VAL A 123 4.23 -6.51 49.97
C VAL A 123 3.65 -5.41 49.10
N ALA A 124 4.49 -4.46 48.68
CA ALA A 124 4.09 -3.36 47.81
C ALA A 124 3.69 -3.86 46.41
N ALA A 125 2.85 -3.07 45.72
CA ALA A 125 2.50 -3.35 44.33
C ALA A 125 3.74 -3.24 43.42
N VAL A 126 3.80 -4.09 42.40
CA VAL A 126 4.86 -4.07 41.40
C VAL A 126 4.22 -3.91 40.04
N SER A 127 4.75 -2.99 39.23
CA SER A 127 4.24 -2.71 37.89
C SER A 127 5.35 -2.76 36.85
N GLY A 128 4.98 -3.20 35.65
CA GLY A 128 5.76 -3.07 34.43
C GLY A 128 4.97 -2.28 33.41
N SER A 129 5.66 -1.57 32.50
CA SER A 129 5.01 -0.82 31.43
C SER A 129 5.72 -1.01 30.11
N VAL A 130 4.95 -0.98 29.02
CA VAL A 130 5.46 -0.94 27.64
C VAL A 130 4.75 0.18 26.89
N ASP A 131 5.51 0.98 26.15
CA ASP A 131 4.94 2.00 25.29
C ASP A 131 4.40 1.37 24.01
N VAL A 132 3.19 1.78 23.64
CA VAL A 132 2.45 1.29 22.49
C VAL A 132 2.03 2.49 21.65
N THR A 133 2.35 2.43 20.36
CA THR A 133 1.96 3.46 19.39
C THR A 133 0.81 2.95 18.54
N SER A 134 -0.28 3.70 18.47
CA SER A 134 -1.38 3.44 17.55
C SER A 134 -1.33 4.40 16.36
N ILE A 135 -1.47 3.86 15.15
CA ILE A 135 -1.32 4.59 13.89
C ILE A 135 -2.48 4.33 12.93
N ALA A 136 -2.62 5.23 11.97
CA ALA A 136 -3.67 5.18 10.97
C ALA A 136 -3.49 4.02 9.97
N PRO A 137 -4.57 3.33 9.57
CA PRO A 137 -4.55 2.38 8.46
C PRO A 137 -4.31 3.09 7.10
N TRP A 138 -3.87 2.32 6.10
CA TRP A 138 -3.78 2.77 4.72
C TRP A 138 -5.19 2.93 4.14
N THR A 139 -5.36 3.80 3.15
CA THR A 139 -6.66 3.98 2.49
C THR A 139 -6.57 4.08 0.96
N GLN A 140 -5.42 4.51 0.42
CA GLN A 140 -5.21 4.63 -1.02
C GLN A 140 -3.73 4.43 -1.33
N VAL A 141 -3.46 3.98 -2.55
CA VAL A 141 -2.11 3.88 -3.10
C VAL A 141 -2.09 4.25 -4.58
N ALA A 142 -0.97 4.83 -5.02
CA ALA A 142 -0.64 5.08 -6.41
C ALA A 142 0.83 4.70 -6.65
N ALA A 143 1.09 4.17 -7.84
CA ALA A 143 2.42 3.82 -8.32
C ALA A 143 2.56 4.36 -9.76
N GLY A 144 3.77 4.72 -10.16
CA GLY A 144 4.05 5.28 -11.48
C GLY A 144 5.33 4.71 -12.08
N GLY A 145 6.42 5.48 -12.10
CA GLY A 145 7.75 4.95 -12.43
C GLY A 145 8.27 3.95 -11.39
N ASN A 146 9.41 4.26 -10.79
CA ASN A 146 10.01 3.47 -9.72
C ASN A 146 9.71 4.07 -8.34
N GLN A 147 8.49 4.55 -8.13
CA GLN A 147 8.06 5.11 -6.84
C GLN A 147 6.62 4.72 -6.52
N THR A 148 6.33 4.71 -5.23
CA THR A 148 5.01 4.42 -4.67
C THR A 148 4.65 5.51 -3.69
N ILE A 149 3.40 5.98 -3.74
CA ILE A 149 2.86 6.95 -2.78
C ILE A 149 1.55 6.40 -2.23
N ALA A 150 1.40 6.39 -0.91
CA ALA A 150 0.23 5.90 -0.22
C ALA A 150 -0.34 6.93 0.76
N LEU A 151 -1.66 6.92 0.90
CA LEU A 151 -2.44 7.75 1.80
C LEU A 151 -2.89 6.92 2.99
N LYS A 152 -2.72 7.45 4.20
CA LYS A 152 -3.35 6.92 5.42
C LYS A 152 -4.67 7.63 5.70
N THR A 153 -5.51 7.00 6.50
CA THR A 153 -6.84 7.54 6.91
C THR A 153 -6.77 8.82 7.73
N ASP A 154 -5.60 9.18 8.26
CA ASP A 154 -5.34 10.47 8.91
C ASP A 154 -5.03 11.60 7.91
N GLY A 155 -5.17 11.33 6.61
CA GLY A 155 -4.97 12.28 5.54
C GLY A 155 -3.50 12.63 5.26
N ARG A 156 -2.53 11.84 5.78
CA ARG A 156 -1.11 11.99 5.46
C ARG A 156 -0.67 11.12 4.28
N LEU A 157 0.21 11.66 3.45
CA LEU A 157 0.88 10.92 2.37
C LEU A 157 2.26 10.43 2.82
N TYR A 158 2.57 9.22 2.40
CA TYR A 158 3.87 8.59 2.52
C TYR A 158 4.37 8.17 1.14
N SER A 159 5.66 8.30 0.90
CA SER A 159 6.28 8.01 -0.40
C SER A 159 7.58 7.22 -0.22
N TRP A 160 7.93 6.41 -1.21
CA TRP A 160 9.19 5.67 -1.25
C TRP A 160 9.53 5.27 -2.69
N GLY A 161 10.77 4.84 -2.90
CA GLY A 161 11.36 4.50 -4.19
C GLY A 161 12.37 5.53 -4.70
N LEU A 162 12.43 5.65 -6.02
CA LEU A 162 13.28 6.58 -6.76
C LEU A 162 12.96 8.02 -6.41
N ASN A 163 13.99 8.86 -6.20
CA ASN A 163 13.80 10.28 -5.82
C ASN A 163 14.77 11.25 -6.52
N ILE A 164 15.39 10.88 -7.64
CA ILE A 164 16.41 11.72 -8.28
C ILE A 164 15.89 13.05 -8.86
N GLN A 165 14.57 13.21 -8.96
CA GLN A 165 13.89 14.44 -9.42
C GLN A 165 13.00 15.06 -8.32
N GLY A 166 13.12 14.60 -7.07
CA GLY A 166 12.27 15.05 -5.97
C GLY A 166 10.85 14.48 -6.00
N GLN A 167 10.60 13.40 -6.75
CA GLN A 167 9.26 12.82 -6.92
C GLN A 167 8.64 12.23 -5.64
N LEU A 168 9.44 12.01 -4.59
CA LEU A 168 8.92 11.64 -3.27
C LEU A 168 8.33 12.83 -2.52
N GLY A 169 8.71 14.07 -2.87
CA GLY A 169 8.15 15.26 -2.22
C GLY A 169 8.59 15.43 -0.77
N ASP A 170 9.67 14.78 -0.34
CA ASP A 170 10.21 14.81 1.02
C ASP A 170 11.23 15.95 1.26
N GLY A 171 11.37 16.85 0.29
CA GLY A 171 12.34 17.95 0.32
C GLY A 171 13.76 17.53 -0.10
N THR A 172 13.97 16.28 -0.46
CA THR A 172 15.28 15.74 -0.84
C THR A 172 15.28 15.20 -2.27
N ASN A 173 16.46 14.76 -2.74
CA ASN A 173 16.62 13.94 -3.94
C ASN A 173 17.15 12.53 -3.61
N THR A 174 16.92 12.07 -2.38
CA THR A 174 17.45 10.79 -1.89
C THR A 174 16.38 9.72 -1.97
N LEU A 175 16.75 8.57 -2.55
CA LEU A 175 15.87 7.41 -2.63
C LEU A 175 15.50 6.91 -1.23
N ARG A 176 14.35 6.24 -1.12
CA ARG A 176 13.85 5.69 0.14
C ARG A 176 13.37 4.27 -0.08
N ASN A 177 13.86 3.33 0.69
CA ASN A 177 13.38 1.95 0.67
C ASN A 177 12.42 1.64 1.83
N THR A 178 12.07 2.65 2.62
CA THR A 178 10.99 2.64 3.62
C THR A 178 10.10 3.86 3.41
N PRO A 179 8.80 3.79 3.79
CA PRO A 179 7.91 4.93 3.65
C PRO A 179 8.41 6.16 4.40
N VAL A 180 8.54 7.29 3.69
CA VAL A 180 8.83 8.61 4.27
C VAL A 180 7.62 9.53 4.11
N THR A 181 7.36 10.39 5.09
CA THR A 181 6.28 11.36 5.01
C THR A 181 6.55 12.41 3.93
N VAL A 182 5.56 12.70 3.10
CA VAL A 182 5.61 13.81 2.14
C VAL A 182 5.64 15.15 2.90
N ALA A 183 6.49 16.09 2.47
CA ALA A 183 6.72 17.36 3.17
C ALA A 183 5.45 18.22 3.32
N GLY A 184 5.47 19.10 4.32
CA GLY A 184 4.38 20.05 4.61
C GLY A 184 3.37 19.60 5.68
N ASN A 185 3.51 18.38 6.23
CA ASN A 185 2.72 17.84 7.35
C ASN A 185 1.18 18.05 7.21
N SER A 186 0.68 18.00 5.97
CA SER A 186 -0.75 18.09 5.70
C SER A 186 -1.45 16.79 6.06
N THR A 187 -2.55 16.90 6.82
CA THR A 187 -3.45 15.80 7.21
C THR A 187 -4.77 15.83 6.43
N ILE A 188 -4.78 16.54 5.30
CA ILE A 188 -5.98 16.76 4.49
C ILE A 188 -5.78 16.33 3.04
N TRP A 189 -4.85 15.41 2.76
CA TRP A 189 -4.74 14.82 1.43
C TRP A 189 -5.96 13.92 1.15
N LYS A 190 -6.44 13.94 -0.09
CA LYS A 190 -7.64 13.21 -0.53
C LYS A 190 -7.34 12.20 -1.62
N GLN A 191 -6.49 12.58 -2.59
CA GLN A 191 -6.13 11.73 -3.73
C GLN A 191 -4.71 12.05 -4.18
N VAL A 192 -4.00 11.04 -4.66
CA VAL A 192 -2.70 11.19 -5.34
C VAL A 192 -2.67 10.36 -6.62
N ALA A 193 -1.97 10.88 -7.63
CA ALA A 193 -1.62 10.21 -8.87
C ALA A 193 -0.12 10.38 -9.13
N VAL A 194 0.53 9.34 -9.63
CA VAL A 194 2.00 9.25 -9.72
C VAL A 194 2.42 8.96 -11.15
N GLY A 195 3.13 9.90 -11.78
CA GLY A 195 3.67 9.74 -13.13
C GLY A 195 5.03 9.05 -13.10
N ASP A 196 5.86 9.22 -14.13
CA ASP A 196 7.16 8.52 -14.19
C ASP A 196 8.15 9.03 -13.12
N SER A 197 8.21 10.35 -12.94
CA SER A 197 9.11 11.00 -11.98
C SER A 197 8.49 12.25 -11.36
N PHE A 198 7.17 12.26 -11.19
CA PHE A 198 6.45 13.35 -10.56
C PHE A 198 5.15 12.84 -9.95
N ALA A 199 4.52 13.66 -9.10
CA ALA A 199 3.24 13.34 -8.51
C ALA A 199 2.33 14.58 -8.50
N VAL A 200 1.02 14.29 -8.54
CA VAL A 200 -0.04 15.29 -8.45
C VAL A 200 -1.06 14.80 -7.43
N ALA A 201 -1.48 15.68 -6.54
CA ALA A 201 -2.39 15.35 -5.46
C ALA A 201 -3.47 16.42 -5.26
N ILE A 202 -4.60 15.98 -4.74
CA ILE A 202 -5.72 16.82 -4.36
C ILE A 202 -5.88 16.76 -2.85
N ARG A 203 -6.13 17.91 -2.23
CA ARG A 203 -6.52 18.01 -0.81
C ARG A 203 -8.04 18.01 -0.65
N THR A 204 -8.54 17.75 0.56
CA THR A 204 -9.97 17.72 0.86
C THR A 204 -10.65 19.08 0.69
N ASP A 205 -9.89 20.18 0.73
CA ASP A 205 -10.34 21.53 0.39
C ASP A 205 -10.45 21.79 -1.12
N GLY A 206 -10.17 20.77 -1.95
CA GLY A 206 -10.27 20.79 -3.40
C GLY A 206 -9.11 21.48 -4.12
N THR A 207 -8.04 21.85 -3.41
CA THR A 207 -6.82 22.41 -4.02
C THR A 207 -5.95 21.33 -4.68
N LEU A 208 -5.25 21.71 -5.75
CA LEU A 208 -4.33 20.87 -6.52
C LEU A 208 -2.87 21.17 -6.15
N TRP A 209 -2.05 20.13 -6.03
CA TRP A 209 -0.64 20.23 -5.66
C TRP A 209 0.19 19.30 -6.53
N ALA A 210 1.40 19.71 -6.89
CA ALA A 210 2.32 18.90 -7.69
C ALA A 210 3.77 19.03 -7.21
N TRP A 211 4.57 18.00 -7.44
CA TRP A 211 6.01 17.97 -7.18
C TRP A 211 6.71 16.90 -8.01
N GLY A 212 8.05 16.97 -8.05
CA GLY A 212 8.94 16.10 -8.82
C GLY A 212 9.48 16.78 -10.08
N ASN A 213 9.71 15.97 -11.11
CA ASN A 213 10.17 16.38 -12.43
C ASN A 213 9.19 17.35 -13.10
N ASN A 214 9.71 18.38 -13.78
CA ASN A 214 8.90 19.37 -14.49
C ASN A 214 9.41 19.72 -15.90
N LEU A 215 10.23 18.87 -16.52
CA LEU A 215 10.84 19.17 -17.83
C LEU A 215 9.85 19.55 -18.94
N PHE A 216 8.59 19.13 -18.85
CA PHE A 216 7.53 19.39 -19.83
C PHE A 216 6.38 20.23 -19.25
N GLY A 217 6.58 20.87 -18.10
CA GLY A 217 5.51 21.61 -17.42
C GLY A 217 4.46 20.74 -16.76
N GLN A 218 4.74 19.44 -16.52
CA GLN A 218 3.79 18.50 -15.93
C GLN A 218 3.37 18.84 -14.49
N LEU A 219 4.09 19.76 -13.80
CA LEU A 219 3.65 20.30 -12.52
C LEU A 219 2.55 21.37 -12.66
N GLY A 220 2.36 21.95 -13.85
CA GLY A 220 1.25 22.87 -14.13
C GLY A 220 1.43 24.28 -13.56
N GLN A 221 2.66 24.68 -13.23
CA GLN A 221 2.95 25.91 -12.48
C GLN A 221 3.38 27.11 -13.37
N GLY A 222 3.33 26.94 -14.70
CA GLY A 222 3.76 27.97 -15.65
C GLY A 222 5.27 28.04 -15.88
N ASP A 223 6.02 27.07 -15.36
CA ASP A 223 7.46 26.91 -15.57
C ASP A 223 7.84 25.44 -15.82
N GLN A 224 9.12 25.18 -16.07
CA GLN A 224 9.69 23.84 -16.25
C GLN A 224 10.69 23.47 -15.14
N VAL A 225 10.57 24.09 -13.97
CA VAL A 225 11.49 23.90 -12.85
C VAL A 225 10.98 22.74 -11.97
N PRO A 226 11.80 21.73 -11.64
CA PRO A 226 11.38 20.64 -10.75
C PRO A 226 11.19 21.14 -9.32
N ARG A 227 10.34 20.45 -8.53
CA ARG A 227 10.04 20.80 -7.14
C ARG A 227 10.22 19.59 -6.24
N THR A 228 11.00 19.69 -5.16
CA THR A 228 11.22 18.58 -4.21
C THR A 228 10.19 18.53 -3.09
N VAL A 229 9.25 19.48 -3.05
CA VAL A 229 8.15 19.56 -2.07
C VAL A 229 6.84 19.85 -2.78
N PRO A 230 5.69 19.36 -2.27
CA PRO A 230 4.39 19.69 -2.82
C PRO A 230 4.20 21.20 -2.92
N THR A 231 3.92 21.67 -4.12
CA THR A 231 3.63 23.07 -4.38
C THR A 231 2.25 23.21 -5.01
N GLN A 232 1.46 24.16 -4.53
CA GLN A 232 0.09 24.36 -5.00
C GLN A 232 0.08 24.79 -6.47
N VAL A 233 -0.89 24.26 -7.23
CA VAL A 233 -1.13 24.56 -8.65
C VAL A 233 -2.35 25.46 -8.76
N GLY A 234 -2.11 26.75 -9.04
CA GLY A 234 -3.16 27.77 -9.13
C GLY A 234 -3.95 27.96 -7.83
N THR A 235 -5.11 28.60 -7.92
CA THR A 235 -5.96 28.96 -6.77
C THR A 235 -7.31 28.24 -6.73
N ALA A 236 -7.61 27.43 -7.75
CA ALA A 236 -8.86 26.69 -7.86
C ALA A 236 -9.02 25.64 -6.73
N LYS A 237 -10.26 25.47 -6.26
CA LYS A 237 -10.63 24.61 -5.13
C LYS A 237 -11.68 23.56 -5.46
N ASN A 238 -11.82 23.26 -6.74
CA ASN A 238 -12.87 22.41 -7.28
C ASN A 238 -12.29 21.25 -8.10
N TRP A 239 -11.03 20.88 -7.83
CA TRP A 239 -10.42 19.68 -8.36
C TRP A 239 -11.00 18.46 -7.66
N THR A 240 -11.42 17.47 -8.46
CA THR A 240 -12.11 16.29 -7.93
C THR A 240 -11.44 14.97 -8.31
N TYR A 241 -10.68 14.94 -9.39
CA TYR A 241 -9.93 13.75 -9.80
C TYR A 241 -8.66 14.11 -10.57
N VAL A 242 -7.59 13.34 -10.38
CA VAL A 242 -6.36 13.41 -11.19
C VAL A 242 -5.95 12.02 -11.66
N ALA A 243 -5.53 11.95 -12.92
CA ALA A 243 -4.80 10.86 -13.53
C ALA A 243 -3.55 11.43 -14.20
N VAL A 244 -2.49 10.63 -14.28
CA VAL A 244 -1.20 11.05 -14.83
C VAL A 244 -0.67 9.97 -15.73
N GLY A 245 -0.12 10.39 -16.87
CA GLY A 245 0.68 9.53 -17.72
C GLY A 245 2.16 9.59 -17.32
N LYS A 246 3.03 9.19 -18.24
CA LYS A 246 4.49 9.29 -18.01
C LYS A 246 4.93 10.73 -17.72
N SER A 247 4.39 11.70 -18.47
CA SER A 247 4.82 13.11 -18.39
C SER A 247 3.71 14.12 -18.70
N HIS A 248 2.45 13.70 -18.67
CA HIS A 248 1.30 14.59 -18.81
C HIS A 248 0.25 14.30 -17.74
N VAL A 249 -0.63 15.26 -17.52
CA VAL A 249 -1.67 15.20 -16.50
C VAL A 249 -3.02 15.40 -17.15
N VAL A 250 -3.99 14.65 -16.65
CA VAL A 250 -5.39 14.72 -17.02
C VAL A 250 -6.20 14.80 -15.72
N ALA A 251 -6.97 15.86 -15.55
CA ALA A 251 -7.68 16.12 -14.31
C ALA A 251 -9.14 16.47 -14.56
N LEU A 252 -9.98 16.18 -13.57
CA LEU A 252 -11.38 16.54 -13.56
C LEU A 252 -11.62 17.61 -12.51
N SER A 253 -12.34 18.65 -12.93
CA SER A 253 -12.81 19.71 -12.07
C SER A 253 -14.34 19.78 -12.12
N THR A 254 -14.97 19.80 -10.96
CA THR A 254 -16.43 19.84 -10.84
C THR A 254 -16.87 21.24 -10.43
N ALA A 255 -17.61 21.93 -11.29
CA ALA A 255 -18.28 23.16 -10.87
C ALA A 255 -19.56 22.79 -10.10
N THR A 256 -19.69 23.26 -8.85
CA THR A 256 -20.92 23.11 -8.08
C THR A 256 -22.04 23.86 -8.80
N ALA A 257 -23.04 23.15 -9.32
CA ALA A 257 -24.22 23.77 -9.87
C ALA A 257 -25.13 24.23 -8.73
N THR A 258 -25.44 25.52 -8.65
CA THR A 258 -26.46 26.04 -7.71
C THR A 258 -27.87 25.59 -8.11
N THR A 259 -28.06 25.26 -9.39
CA THR A 259 -29.26 24.62 -9.97
C THR A 259 -28.83 23.79 -11.19
N GLY A 260 -29.17 22.50 -11.25
CA GLY A 260 -28.88 21.61 -12.39
C GLY A 260 -27.79 20.56 -12.13
N THR A 261 -27.47 19.76 -13.16
CA THR A 261 -26.47 18.69 -13.09
C THR A 261 -25.05 19.27 -13.05
N PRO A 262 -24.17 18.87 -12.12
CA PRO A 262 -22.79 19.33 -12.08
C PRO A 262 -22.04 19.04 -13.38
N VAL A 263 -21.28 20.03 -13.88
CA VAL A 263 -20.40 19.85 -15.03
C VAL A 263 -19.01 19.46 -14.52
N VAL A 264 -18.56 18.28 -14.95
CA VAL A 264 -17.21 17.78 -14.63
C VAL A 264 -16.32 17.97 -15.84
N SER A 265 -15.61 19.09 -15.85
CA SER A 265 -14.75 19.52 -16.94
C SER A 265 -13.42 18.78 -16.92
N LEU A 266 -12.91 18.48 -18.12
CA LEU A 266 -11.59 17.91 -18.36
C LEU A 266 -10.53 19.01 -18.45
N TRP A 267 -9.40 18.79 -17.81
CA TRP A 267 -8.23 19.67 -17.84
C TRP A 267 -6.98 18.85 -18.15
N VAL A 268 -6.09 19.42 -18.95
CA VAL A 268 -4.88 18.75 -19.46
C VAL A 268 -3.68 19.69 -19.38
N TRP A 269 -2.50 19.14 -19.06
CA TRP A 269 -1.22 19.85 -19.12
C TRP A 269 -0.02 18.89 -19.11
N GLY A 270 1.19 19.42 -19.29
CA GLY A 270 2.43 18.66 -19.40
C GLY A 270 2.83 18.40 -20.85
N ASN A 271 3.49 17.26 -21.06
CA ASN A 271 4.01 16.86 -22.37
C ASN A 271 2.91 16.64 -23.42
N ASN A 272 3.12 17.11 -24.66
CA ASN A 272 2.17 16.98 -25.76
C ASN A 272 2.79 16.52 -27.09
N TYR A 273 4.00 15.94 -27.12
CA TYR A 273 4.65 15.60 -28.40
C TYR A 273 3.83 14.62 -29.26
N ALA A 274 3.07 13.73 -28.62
CA ALA A 274 2.19 12.75 -29.25
C ALA A 274 0.73 13.21 -29.32
N SER A 275 0.46 14.50 -29.05
CA SER A 275 -0.90 15.06 -28.96
C SER A 275 -1.75 14.44 -27.83
N GLN A 276 -1.11 13.94 -26.79
CA GLN A 276 -1.76 13.30 -25.63
C GLN A 276 -2.60 14.24 -24.77
N LEU A 277 -2.47 15.56 -24.97
CA LEU A 277 -3.36 16.55 -24.36
C LEU A 277 -4.67 16.72 -25.13
N GLY A 278 -4.76 16.29 -26.39
CA GLY A 278 -6.02 16.24 -27.13
C GLY A 278 -6.53 17.60 -27.63
N ASP A 279 -5.69 18.64 -27.60
CA ASP A 279 -6.07 20.02 -27.96
C ASP A 279 -5.85 20.34 -29.46
N GLY A 280 -5.60 19.31 -30.28
CA GLY A 280 -5.25 19.44 -31.70
C GLY A 280 -3.83 19.92 -31.96
N LYS A 281 -3.00 20.10 -30.93
CA LYS A 281 -1.62 20.60 -31.05
C LYS A 281 -0.60 19.53 -30.62
N THR A 282 0.66 19.94 -30.65
CA THR A 282 1.81 19.13 -30.21
C THR A 282 2.73 19.89 -29.26
N VAL A 283 2.22 21.00 -28.71
CA VAL A 283 2.98 21.90 -27.84
C VAL A 283 2.58 21.60 -26.40
N ASP A 284 3.59 21.48 -25.54
CA ASP A 284 3.41 21.26 -24.12
C ASP A 284 2.61 22.40 -23.50
N LEU A 285 1.76 22.08 -22.52
CA LEU A 285 1.01 23.08 -21.77
C LEU A 285 1.58 23.16 -20.36
N LEU A 286 2.09 24.32 -19.97
CA LEU A 286 2.76 24.49 -18.68
C LEU A 286 1.79 24.80 -17.53
N VAL A 287 0.50 24.95 -17.82
CA VAL A 287 -0.57 25.23 -16.85
C VAL A 287 -1.81 24.39 -17.18
N PRO A 288 -2.60 24.00 -16.17
CA PRO A 288 -3.86 23.31 -16.40
C PRO A 288 -4.74 24.07 -17.40
N THR A 289 -5.08 23.41 -18.50
CA THR A 289 -5.91 24.00 -19.56
C THR A 289 -7.15 23.15 -19.77
N ARG A 290 -8.33 23.79 -19.77
CA ARG A 290 -9.61 23.10 -19.95
C ARG A 290 -9.72 22.57 -21.39
N LEU A 291 -10.10 21.30 -21.54
CA LEU A 291 -10.33 20.66 -22.83
C LEU A 291 -11.84 20.49 -23.08
N GLY A 292 -12.38 21.25 -24.03
CA GLY A 292 -13.77 21.17 -24.45
C GLY A 292 -14.80 21.58 -23.39
N THR A 293 -16.06 21.23 -23.64
CA THR A 293 -17.20 21.57 -22.77
C THR A 293 -17.96 20.36 -22.23
N ASP A 294 -17.58 19.16 -22.65
CA ASP A 294 -18.21 17.91 -22.23
C ASP A 294 -18.00 17.62 -20.74
N SER A 295 -18.91 16.82 -20.18
CA SER A 295 -18.75 16.27 -18.84
C SER A 295 -18.20 14.85 -18.89
N TRP A 296 -17.20 14.58 -18.06
CA TRP A 296 -16.47 13.32 -18.03
C TRP A 296 -16.71 12.53 -16.75
N LEU A 297 -16.86 11.22 -16.89
CA LEU A 297 -17.05 10.27 -15.79
C LEU A 297 -15.70 9.81 -15.21
N ALA A 298 -14.77 9.43 -16.08
CA ALA A 298 -13.47 8.86 -15.71
C ALA A 298 -12.41 9.21 -16.74
N VAL A 299 -11.14 9.24 -16.31
CA VAL A 299 -9.97 9.49 -17.16
C VAL A 299 -8.81 8.59 -16.71
N ALA A 300 -8.00 8.16 -17.66
CA ALA A 300 -6.74 7.46 -17.46
C ALA A 300 -5.71 7.91 -18.50
N ALA A 301 -4.43 7.78 -18.18
CA ALA A 301 -3.34 8.21 -19.05
C ALA A 301 -2.20 7.19 -19.02
N GLY A 302 -1.74 6.77 -20.19
CA GLY A 302 -0.52 5.96 -20.33
C GLY A 302 0.69 6.82 -20.62
N ASP A 303 1.70 6.29 -21.30
CA ASP A 303 2.94 7.07 -21.50
C ASP A 303 2.72 8.35 -22.32
N ALA A 304 1.94 8.23 -23.38
CA ALA A 304 1.69 9.29 -24.34
C ALA A 304 0.30 9.17 -24.98
N HIS A 305 -0.66 8.56 -24.28
CA HIS A 305 -2.05 8.46 -24.72
C HIS A 305 -2.99 8.70 -23.54
N THR A 306 -4.21 9.09 -23.85
CA THR A 306 -5.25 9.40 -22.87
C THR A 306 -6.54 8.71 -23.25
N ILE A 307 -7.25 8.23 -22.23
CA ILE A 307 -8.51 7.49 -22.34
C ILE A 307 -9.50 8.17 -21.40
N ALA A 308 -10.73 8.35 -21.83
CA ALA A 308 -11.76 8.95 -21.01
C ALA A 308 -13.15 8.35 -21.29
N ILE A 309 -14.01 8.40 -20.28
CA ILE A 309 -15.41 8.01 -20.40
C ILE A 309 -16.29 9.25 -20.27
N LYS A 310 -17.17 9.47 -21.24
CA LYS A 310 -18.12 10.60 -21.20
C LYS A 310 -19.25 10.31 -20.20
N ARG A 311 -19.64 11.29 -19.39
CA ARG A 311 -20.65 11.07 -18.32
C ARG A 311 -22.07 10.85 -18.87
N SER A 312 -22.42 11.48 -20.00
CA SER A 312 -23.79 11.48 -20.52
C SER A 312 -24.27 10.12 -21.00
N ASP A 313 -23.38 9.36 -21.63
CA ASP A 313 -23.71 8.11 -22.33
C ASP A 313 -22.71 6.99 -22.03
N GLN A 314 -21.70 7.25 -21.20
CA GLN A 314 -20.65 6.28 -20.86
C GLN A 314 -19.83 5.80 -22.08
N SER A 315 -19.82 6.58 -23.17
CA SER A 315 -18.99 6.30 -24.34
C SER A 315 -17.50 6.47 -24.03
N LEU A 316 -16.67 5.65 -24.68
CA LEU A 316 -15.21 5.66 -24.58
C LEU A 316 -14.60 6.61 -25.61
N TRP A 317 -13.65 7.42 -25.18
CA TRP A 317 -12.92 8.37 -26.02
C TRP A 317 -11.42 8.25 -25.80
N THR A 318 -10.64 8.31 -26.88
CA THR A 318 -9.18 8.17 -26.84
C THR A 318 -8.48 9.19 -27.72
N TRP A 319 -7.26 9.57 -27.35
CA TRP A 319 -6.38 10.45 -28.12
C TRP A 319 -4.91 10.29 -27.68
N GLY A 320 -3.98 10.84 -28.45
CA GLY A 320 -2.54 10.73 -28.26
C GLY A 320 -1.87 9.72 -29.18
N ASP A 321 -0.79 9.10 -28.70
CA ASP A 321 -0.01 8.08 -29.41
C ASP A 321 -0.87 6.86 -29.76
N ASN A 322 -0.67 6.33 -30.97
CA ASN A 322 -1.35 5.13 -31.45
C ASN A 322 -0.39 4.10 -32.07
N THR A 323 0.91 4.21 -31.77
CA THR A 323 1.95 3.35 -32.36
C THR A 323 1.60 1.85 -32.25
N TYR A 324 0.99 1.43 -31.15
CA TYR A 324 0.64 0.03 -30.86
C TYR A 324 -0.88 -0.22 -30.85
N GLY A 325 -1.69 0.71 -31.35
CA GLY A 325 -3.15 0.58 -31.32
C GLY A 325 -3.79 0.88 -29.97
N GLN A 326 -3.05 1.50 -29.03
CA GLN A 326 -3.53 1.81 -27.68
C GLN A 326 -4.75 2.76 -27.64
N LEU A 327 -5.10 3.39 -28.76
CA LEU A 327 -6.32 4.17 -28.88
C LEU A 327 -7.56 3.31 -29.13
N GLY A 328 -7.45 2.06 -29.56
CA GLY A 328 -8.59 1.16 -29.70
C GLY A 328 -9.53 1.47 -30.87
N ASN A 329 -9.15 2.37 -31.77
CA ASN A 329 -9.98 2.85 -32.88
C ASN A 329 -9.87 1.98 -34.16
N GLY A 330 -9.33 0.77 -34.06
CA GLY A 330 -9.09 -0.14 -35.19
C GLY A 330 -7.84 0.19 -36.01
N THR A 331 -7.10 1.24 -35.68
CA THR A 331 -5.90 1.67 -36.44
C THR A 331 -4.62 1.60 -35.60
N THR A 332 -3.46 1.67 -36.25
CA THR A 332 -2.14 1.79 -35.61
C THR A 332 -1.30 2.87 -36.29
N GLY A 333 -0.24 3.33 -35.63
CA GLY A 333 0.73 4.28 -36.16
C GLY A 333 0.34 5.74 -35.96
N ALA A 334 -0.67 6.23 -36.69
CA ALA A 334 -1.03 7.64 -36.65
C ALA A 334 -1.62 8.05 -35.29
N LYS A 335 -1.00 9.03 -34.63
CA LYS A 335 -1.54 9.66 -33.42
C LYS A 335 -2.85 10.38 -33.72
N VAL A 336 -3.71 10.50 -32.70
CA VAL A 336 -4.99 11.19 -32.79
C VAL A 336 -4.95 12.44 -31.91
N GLY A 337 -5.09 13.61 -32.53
CA GLY A 337 -4.84 14.88 -31.84
C GLY A 337 -5.99 15.46 -31.03
N VAL A 338 -7.20 14.90 -31.14
CA VAL A 338 -8.41 15.35 -30.44
C VAL A 338 -9.19 14.14 -29.92
N PRO A 339 -9.94 14.26 -28.81
CA PRO A 339 -10.76 13.16 -28.31
C PRO A 339 -11.62 12.55 -29.42
N THR A 340 -11.47 11.25 -29.64
CA THR A 340 -12.21 10.50 -30.67
C THR A 340 -12.91 9.31 -30.02
N GLN A 341 -14.19 9.13 -30.33
CA GLN A 341 -15.00 8.04 -29.78
C GLN A 341 -14.53 6.66 -30.29
N VAL A 342 -14.55 5.67 -29.41
CA VAL A 342 -14.18 4.28 -29.69
C VAL A 342 -15.38 3.37 -29.48
N GLY A 343 -15.91 2.83 -30.59
CA GLY A 343 -17.05 1.92 -30.56
C GLY A 343 -18.31 2.54 -29.96
N THR A 344 -19.27 1.68 -29.60
CA THR A 344 -20.61 2.07 -29.12
C THR A 344 -20.99 1.43 -27.78
N ALA A 345 -20.07 0.73 -27.13
CA ALA A 345 -20.30 0.14 -25.81
C ALA A 345 -20.25 1.20 -24.70
N ASN A 346 -20.90 0.89 -23.58
CA ASN A 346 -20.92 1.73 -22.39
C ASN A 346 -19.91 1.21 -21.36
N TRP A 347 -19.11 2.12 -20.79
CA TRP A 347 -17.98 1.77 -19.93
C TRP A 347 -18.10 2.41 -18.55
N SER A 348 -17.68 1.71 -17.51
CA SER A 348 -17.76 2.18 -16.12
C SER A 348 -16.41 2.60 -15.55
N ALA A 349 -15.31 2.05 -16.06
CA ALA A 349 -13.97 2.37 -15.61
C ALA A 349 -12.94 2.23 -16.74
N VAL A 350 -11.87 3.02 -16.67
CA VAL A 350 -10.70 2.96 -17.55
C VAL A 350 -9.42 2.94 -16.72
N ALA A 351 -8.41 2.25 -17.23
CA ALA A 351 -7.03 2.32 -16.77
C ALA A 351 -6.10 2.27 -17.99
N ALA A 352 -4.86 2.70 -17.81
CA ALA A 352 -3.84 2.62 -18.84
C ALA A 352 -2.56 2.04 -18.25
N GLY A 353 -1.86 1.23 -19.04
CA GLY A 353 -0.43 1.00 -18.84
C GLY A 353 0.38 1.91 -19.76
N SER A 354 1.66 1.60 -19.94
CA SER A 354 2.56 2.43 -20.77
C SER A 354 2.04 2.55 -22.21
N ARG A 355 1.73 1.42 -22.85
CA ARG A 355 1.35 1.31 -24.28
C ARG A 355 0.10 0.46 -24.52
N HIS A 356 -0.69 0.23 -23.47
CA HIS A 356 -1.94 -0.50 -23.54
C HIS A 356 -3.00 0.14 -22.66
N SER A 357 -4.24 -0.21 -22.94
CA SER A 357 -5.44 0.39 -22.41
C SER A 357 -6.33 -0.71 -21.85
N LEU A 358 -7.06 -0.39 -20.78
CA LEU A 358 -7.96 -1.28 -20.06
C LEU A 358 -9.28 -0.57 -19.84
N ALA A 359 -10.40 -1.25 -20.03
CA ALA A 359 -11.71 -0.72 -19.68
C ALA A 359 -12.67 -1.80 -19.20
N ILE A 360 -13.46 -1.47 -18.18
CA ILE A 360 -14.50 -2.34 -17.64
C ILE A 360 -15.83 -1.90 -18.27
N ARG A 361 -16.50 -2.83 -18.93
CA ARG A 361 -17.80 -2.55 -19.54
C ARG A 361 -18.87 -2.39 -18.45
N ASN A 362 -19.76 -1.43 -18.61
CA ASN A 362 -20.71 -1.04 -17.56
C ASN A 362 -21.83 -2.06 -17.34
N ASP A 363 -22.30 -2.71 -18.41
CA ASP A 363 -23.45 -3.62 -18.38
C ASP A 363 -23.18 -4.90 -17.59
N ASP A 364 -21.98 -5.44 -17.73
CA ASP A 364 -21.64 -6.75 -17.22
C ASP A 364 -20.28 -6.83 -16.54
N GLY A 365 -19.54 -5.74 -16.36
CA GLY A 365 -18.27 -5.76 -15.63
C GLY A 365 -17.17 -6.60 -16.29
N VAL A 366 -17.31 -6.98 -17.56
CA VAL A 366 -16.28 -7.69 -18.32
C VAL A 366 -15.14 -6.72 -18.67
N LEU A 367 -13.91 -7.21 -18.56
CA LEU A 367 -12.70 -6.43 -18.85
C LEU A 367 -12.31 -6.58 -20.32
N PHE A 368 -12.02 -5.45 -20.94
CA PHE A 368 -11.42 -5.34 -22.26
C PHE A 368 -10.05 -4.69 -22.14
N ALA A 369 -9.12 -5.13 -22.98
CA ALA A 369 -7.79 -4.58 -23.11
C ALA A 369 -7.39 -4.44 -24.58
N TRP A 370 -6.55 -3.47 -24.89
CA TRP A 370 -6.03 -3.24 -26.24
C TRP A 370 -4.71 -2.44 -26.20
N GLY A 371 -4.03 -2.33 -27.34
CA GLY A 371 -2.69 -1.77 -27.47
C GLY A 371 -1.61 -2.85 -27.58
N ALA A 372 -0.42 -2.54 -27.07
CA ALA A 372 0.73 -3.43 -27.03
C ALA A 372 0.39 -4.78 -26.37
N GLY A 373 0.85 -5.89 -26.96
CA GLY A 373 0.47 -7.26 -26.56
C GLY A 373 1.64 -8.23 -26.43
N GLU A 374 2.87 -7.80 -26.74
CA GLU A 374 4.05 -8.65 -26.88
C GLU A 374 4.46 -9.40 -25.61
N SER A 375 4.09 -8.90 -24.43
CA SER A 375 4.32 -9.58 -23.15
C SER A 375 3.08 -10.32 -22.62
N GLY A 376 1.96 -10.27 -23.35
CA GLY A 376 0.67 -10.79 -22.93
C GLY A 376 -0.15 -9.82 -22.08
N GLN A 377 0.22 -8.54 -21.97
CA GLN A 377 -0.43 -7.55 -21.10
C GLN A 377 -1.90 -7.24 -21.48
N VAL A 378 -2.33 -7.64 -22.68
CA VAL A 378 -3.74 -7.66 -23.11
C VAL A 378 -4.51 -8.80 -22.43
N GLY A 379 -3.88 -9.93 -22.13
CA GLY A 379 -4.53 -11.02 -21.40
C GLY A 379 -5.53 -11.84 -22.22
N ASN A 380 -5.42 -11.85 -23.55
CA ASN A 380 -6.32 -12.56 -24.47
C ASN A 380 -5.70 -13.86 -25.05
N ASN A 381 -4.72 -14.45 -24.35
CA ASN A 381 -3.98 -15.63 -24.79
C ASN A 381 -3.25 -15.43 -26.14
N SER A 382 -2.80 -14.19 -26.42
CA SER A 382 -2.05 -13.84 -27.62
C SER A 382 -0.91 -12.88 -27.27
N THR A 383 0.11 -12.83 -28.12
CA THR A 383 1.20 -11.85 -28.09
C THR A 383 1.00 -10.72 -29.11
N SER A 384 -0.06 -10.78 -29.90
CA SER A 384 -0.34 -9.76 -30.91
C SER A 384 -0.92 -8.51 -30.25
N LEU A 385 -0.46 -7.34 -30.70
CA LEU A 385 -1.13 -6.09 -30.38
C LEU A 385 -2.60 -6.16 -30.79
N GLN A 386 -3.47 -5.43 -30.09
CA GLN A 386 -4.88 -5.30 -30.43
C GLN A 386 -5.19 -3.83 -30.71
N SER A 387 -5.65 -3.48 -31.90
CA SER A 387 -6.01 -2.09 -32.23
C SER A 387 -7.46 -1.73 -31.88
N SER A 388 -8.22 -2.66 -31.32
CA SER A 388 -9.61 -2.49 -30.89
C SER A 388 -9.81 -3.11 -29.51
N PRO A 389 -10.75 -2.60 -28.68
CA PRO A 389 -11.09 -3.21 -27.40
C PRO A 389 -11.33 -4.72 -27.55
N THR A 390 -10.46 -5.50 -26.96
CA THR A 390 -10.48 -6.97 -27.06
C THR A 390 -10.72 -7.54 -25.67
N GLN A 391 -11.63 -8.48 -25.59
CA GLN A 391 -12.00 -9.07 -24.32
C GLN A 391 -10.80 -9.80 -23.69
N VAL A 392 -10.52 -9.51 -22.41
CA VAL A 392 -9.56 -10.26 -21.61
C VAL A 392 -10.12 -11.67 -21.38
N SER A 393 -9.28 -12.69 -21.45
CA SER A 393 -9.72 -14.09 -21.35
C SER A 393 -10.55 -14.33 -20.06
N ASP A 394 -11.52 -15.24 -20.14
CA ASP A 394 -12.58 -15.50 -19.15
C ASP A 394 -13.76 -14.49 -19.19
N ALA A 395 -14.77 -14.79 -20.02
CA ALA A 395 -16.00 -14.01 -20.16
C ALA A 395 -16.92 -14.00 -18.92
N SER A 396 -16.71 -14.95 -18.02
CA SER A 396 -17.49 -15.03 -16.78
C SER A 396 -16.91 -14.13 -15.68
N ALA A 397 -15.66 -13.70 -15.81
CA ALA A 397 -15.01 -12.82 -14.85
C ALA A 397 -15.70 -11.46 -14.78
N ARG A 398 -15.78 -10.91 -13.57
CA ARG A 398 -16.36 -9.60 -13.27
C ARG A 398 -15.31 -8.81 -12.52
N TRP A 399 -14.88 -7.70 -13.11
CA TRP A 399 -13.78 -6.90 -12.59
C TRP A 399 -14.30 -5.66 -11.87
N THR A 400 -13.66 -5.28 -10.77
CA THR A 400 -14.01 -4.08 -10.00
C THR A 400 -12.89 -3.07 -9.96
N GLN A 401 -11.64 -3.51 -10.12
CA GLN A 401 -10.45 -2.65 -10.15
C GLN A 401 -9.44 -3.19 -11.14
N VAL A 402 -8.76 -2.31 -11.87
CA VAL A 402 -7.69 -2.65 -12.81
C VAL A 402 -6.63 -1.55 -12.83
N ALA A 403 -5.38 -1.94 -13.06
CA ALA A 403 -4.26 -1.04 -13.33
C ALA A 403 -3.29 -1.67 -14.34
N GLY A 404 -2.52 -0.84 -15.03
CA GLY A 404 -1.50 -1.26 -15.98
C GLY A 404 -0.14 -0.69 -15.61
N GLY A 405 0.89 -1.53 -15.64
CA GLY A 405 2.29 -1.08 -15.60
C GLY A 405 2.86 -0.93 -17.00
N VAL A 406 4.19 -1.05 -17.15
CA VAL A 406 4.83 -0.90 -18.48
C VAL A 406 4.41 -2.00 -19.45
N SER A 407 4.48 -3.26 -19.00
CA SER A 407 4.13 -4.43 -19.83
C SER A 407 3.39 -5.49 -19.03
N HIS A 408 2.69 -5.09 -17.96
CA HIS A 408 1.88 -5.99 -17.15
C HIS A 408 0.58 -5.31 -16.75
N SER A 409 -0.39 -6.13 -16.36
CA SER A 409 -1.71 -5.71 -15.91
C SER A 409 -2.06 -6.43 -14.62
N ILE A 410 -2.84 -5.77 -13.79
CA ILE A 410 -3.28 -6.25 -12.49
C ILE A 410 -4.75 -5.88 -12.28
N GLY A 411 -5.50 -6.73 -11.61
CA GLY A 411 -6.90 -6.43 -11.31
C GLY A 411 -7.49 -7.23 -10.18
N VAL A 412 -8.62 -6.74 -9.67
CA VAL A 412 -9.43 -7.38 -8.63
C VAL A 412 -10.78 -7.74 -9.24
N ARG A 413 -11.21 -8.98 -9.01
CA ARG A 413 -12.56 -9.43 -9.38
C ARG A 413 -13.58 -9.06 -8.30
N ASN A 414 -14.86 -9.10 -8.63
CA ASN A 414 -15.96 -8.79 -7.70
C ASN A 414 -16.02 -9.71 -6.48
N ASP A 415 -15.45 -10.90 -6.58
CA ASP A 415 -15.31 -11.87 -5.48
C ASP A 415 -14.09 -11.63 -4.58
N GLY A 416 -13.37 -10.52 -4.80
CA GLY A 416 -12.23 -10.06 -4.01
C GLY A 416 -10.92 -10.79 -4.30
N THR A 417 -10.86 -11.61 -5.35
CA THR A 417 -9.61 -12.27 -5.79
C THR A 417 -8.72 -11.33 -6.60
N LEU A 418 -7.39 -11.51 -6.47
CA LEU A 418 -6.36 -10.73 -7.16
C LEU A 418 -5.77 -11.49 -8.35
N TRP A 419 -5.57 -10.81 -9.47
CA TRP A 419 -5.08 -11.40 -10.72
C TRP A 419 -4.05 -10.52 -11.39
N THR A 420 -3.03 -11.14 -12.01
CA THR A 420 -1.94 -10.46 -12.73
C THR A 420 -1.65 -11.16 -14.07
N TRP A 421 -1.24 -10.41 -15.09
CA TRP A 421 -0.80 -10.95 -16.38
C TRP A 421 0.13 -9.99 -17.11
N GLY A 422 0.76 -10.44 -18.20
CA GLY A 422 1.80 -9.71 -18.92
C GLY A 422 3.21 -10.17 -18.54
N ARG A 423 4.19 -9.26 -18.58
CA ARG A 423 5.60 -9.47 -18.20
C ARG A 423 5.72 -9.75 -16.69
N GLY A 424 6.51 -10.75 -16.31
CA GLY A 424 6.72 -11.18 -14.92
C GLY A 424 8.16 -11.41 -14.50
N VAL A 425 9.14 -11.12 -15.36
CA VAL A 425 10.57 -11.39 -15.08
C VAL A 425 11.17 -10.61 -13.91
N GLU A 426 10.55 -9.51 -13.48
CA GLU A 426 10.94 -8.79 -12.25
C GLU A 426 10.08 -9.24 -11.05
N GLY A 427 9.28 -10.28 -11.19
CA GLY A 427 8.35 -10.73 -10.16
C GLY A 427 7.06 -9.91 -10.05
N GLN A 428 6.80 -8.94 -10.95
CA GLN A 428 5.62 -8.06 -10.88
C GLN A 428 4.27 -8.77 -11.00
N LEU A 429 4.25 -10.03 -11.43
CA LEU A 429 3.06 -10.88 -11.40
C LEU A 429 2.78 -11.49 -10.03
N GLY A 430 3.68 -11.32 -9.05
CA GLY A 430 3.53 -11.85 -7.69
C GLY A 430 3.70 -13.36 -7.63
N GLN A 431 4.34 -13.94 -8.67
CA GLN A 431 4.61 -15.35 -8.88
C GLN A 431 5.92 -15.53 -9.65
N THR A 432 6.45 -16.74 -9.74
CA THR A 432 7.74 -17.05 -10.37
C THR A 432 7.67 -17.27 -11.90
N VAL A 433 6.60 -16.79 -12.54
CA VAL A 433 6.41 -16.91 -14.00
C VAL A 433 7.01 -15.72 -14.75
N ALA A 434 7.75 -15.98 -15.83
CA ALA A 434 8.40 -14.94 -16.63
C ALA A 434 7.41 -14.05 -17.39
N SER A 435 6.26 -14.61 -17.77
CA SER A 435 5.14 -13.90 -18.37
C SER A 435 3.87 -14.73 -18.29
N SER A 436 2.70 -14.09 -18.41
CA SER A 436 1.43 -14.77 -18.60
C SER A 436 0.59 -14.08 -19.67
N LEU A 437 0.11 -14.84 -20.66
CA LEU A 437 -0.76 -14.33 -21.73
C LEU A 437 -2.24 -14.23 -21.30
N MET A 438 -2.54 -14.68 -20.08
CA MET A 438 -3.89 -14.72 -19.49
C MET A 438 -3.81 -14.28 -18.02
N PRO A 439 -4.89 -13.73 -17.43
CA PRO A 439 -4.95 -13.47 -16.00
C PRO A 439 -4.61 -14.71 -15.18
N LEU A 440 -3.63 -14.56 -14.28
CA LEU A 440 -3.20 -15.58 -13.33
C LEU A 440 -3.55 -15.11 -11.92
N GLN A 441 -4.26 -15.94 -11.15
CA GLN A 441 -4.65 -15.58 -9.79
C GLN A 441 -3.43 -15.54 -8.87
N VAL A 442 -3.33 -14.52 -8.03
CA VAL A 442 -2.27 -14.35 -7.03
C VAL A 442 -2.78 -14.84 -5.67
N GLY A 443 -2.38 -16.05 -5.29
CA GLY A 443 -2.82 -16.69 -4.05
C GLY A 443 -4.33 -16.97 -4.01
N ASN A 444 -4.83 -17.34 -2.83
CA ASN A 444 -6.23 -17.80 -2.66
C ASN A 444 -7.11 -16.83 -1.85
N LEU A 445 -6.60 -15.64 -1.52
CA LEU A 445 -7.31 -14.66 -0.70
C LEU A 445 -8.37 -13.94 -1.52
N ARG A 446 -9.50 -13.63 -0.86
CA ARG A 446 -10.71 -12.99 -1.43
C ARG A 446 -10.97 -11.61 -0.82
N THR A 447 -9.93 -10.99 -0.31
CA THR A 447 -10.02 -9.75 0.49
C THR A 447 -9.31 -8.57 -0.17
N TRP A 448 -8.92 -8.69 -1.43
CA TRP A 448 -8.31 -7.60 -2.17
C TRP A 448 -9.34 -6.54 -2.54
N LYS A 449 -8.96 -5.26 -2.48
CA LYS A 449 -9.87 -4.12 -2.65
C LYS A 449 -9.45 -3.10 -3.68
N ALA A 450 -8.15 -2.88 -3.85
CA ALA A 450 -7.63 -1.92 -4.82
C ALA A 450 -6.25 -2.35 -5.29
N VAL A 451 -5.88 -1.92 -6.50
CA VAL A 451 -4.59 -2.22 -7.13
C VAL A 451 -4.03 -0.96 -7.78
N ALA A 452 -2.70 -0.87 -7.81
CA ALA A 452 -1.95 0.06 -8.62
C ALA A 452 -0.74 -0.67 -9.22
N ALA A 453 -0.23 -0.18 -10.33
CA ALA A 453 0.95 -0.73 -10.98
C ALA A 453 1.93 0.41 -11.23
N GLY A 454 3.18 0.19 -10.86
CA GLY A 454 4.27 1.04 -11.33
C GLY A 454 4.90 0.47 -12.59
N ALA A 455 6.13 0.89 -12.90
CA ALA A 455 6.78 0.49 -14.12
C ALA A 455 6.94 -1.03 -14.20
N ASN A 456 7.56 -1.61 -13.17
CA ASN A 456 7.82 -3.04 -13.05
C ASN A 456 7.57 -3.56 -11.61
N HIS A 457 6.70 -2.89 -10.86
CA HIS A 457 6.22 -3.34 -9.56
C HIS A 457 4.71 -3.20 -9.47
N SER A 458 4.13 -3.98 -8.58
CA SER A 458 2.70 -4.07 -8.35
C SER A 458 2.39 -3.75 -6.91
N VAL A 459 1.22 -3.17 -6.70
CA VAL A 459 0.77 -2.72 -5.39
C VAL A 459 -0.69 -3.06 -5.22
N ALA A 460 -1.08 -3.54 -4.04
CA ALA A 460 -2.47 -3.83 -3.73
C ALA A 460 -2.83 -3.51 -2.28
N LEU A 461 -4.10 -3.14 -2.09
CA LEU A 461 -4.72 -3.00 -0.78
C LEU A 461 -5.61 -4.20 -0.50
N GLN A 462 -5.46 -4.76 0.70
CA GLN A 462 -6.24 -5.89 1.19
C GLN A 462 -6.98 -5.49 2.45
N THR A 463 -8.24 -5.93 2.61
CA THR A 463 -9.02 -5.68 3.83
C THR A 463 -9.00 -6.86 4.79
N ASP A 464 -9.02 -6.58 6.09
CA ASP A 464 -9.34 -7.55 7.15
C ASP A 464 -10.77 -7.41 7.70
N GLY A 465 -11.60 -6.58 7.04
CA GLY A 465 -12.96 -6.23 7.47
C GLY A 465 -13.05 -4.85 8.11
N ASN A 466 -12.00 -4.38 8.78
CA ASN A 466 -11.99 -3.07 9.46
C ASN A 466 -11.02 -2.09 8.80
N ASN A 467 -9.88 -2.58 8.31
CA ASN A 467 -8.78 -1.76 7.82
C ASN A 467 -8.24 -2.28 6.48
N LEU A 468 -7.41 -1.47 5.83
CA LEU A 468 -6.65 -1.88 4.64
C LEU A 468 -5.17 -2.02 4.96
N SER A 469 -4.61 -3.20 4.72
CA SER A 469 -3.17 -3.43 4.66
C SER A 469 -2.64 -3.18 3.24
N LEU A 470 -1.40 -2.73 3.14
CA LEU A 470 -0.71 -2.44 1.89
C LEU A 470 0.30 -3.53 1.55
N TRP A 471 0.30 -3.98 0.30
CA TRP A 471 1.17 -5.04 -0.20
C TRP A 471 1.85 -4.59 -1.49
N THR A 472 3.14 -4.89 -1.62
CA THR A 472 3.94 -4.56 -2.81
C THR A 472 4.78 -5.76 -3.25
N TRP A 473 5.03 -5.88 -4.56
CA TRP A 473 5.95 -6.89 -5.12
C TRP A 473 6.45 -6.46 -6.51
N GLY A 474 7.44 -7.16 -7.04
CA GLY A 474 8.11 -6.85 -8.30
C GLY A 474 9.51 -6.27 -8.10
N LEU A 475 9.95 -5.47 -9.08
CA LEU A 475 11.26 -4.79 -9.08
C LEU A 475 11.41 -3.91 -7.83
N ASN A 476 12.61 -3.90 -7.23
CA ASN A 476 12.88 -3.12 -6.01
C ASN A 476 14.25 -2.43 -5.97
N THR A 477 14.94 -2.28 -7.11
CA THR A 477 16.32 -1.74 -7.14
C THR A 477 16.43 -0.33 -6.57
N ASP A 478 15.35 0.45 -6.62
CA ASP A 478 15.25 1.82 -6.12
C ASP A 478 14.51 1.92 -4.77
N GLY A 479 14.11 0.79 -4.19
CA GLY A 479 13.33 0.74 -2.95
C GLY A 479 11.82 0.95 -3.13
N GLN A 480 11.29 0.86 -4.36
CA GLN A 480 9.88 1.12 -4.70
C GLN A 480 8.87 0.17 -4.02
N LEU A 481 9.35 -0.93 -3.44
CA LEU A 481 8.52 -1.79 -2.58
C LEU A 481 8.36 -1.21 -1.17
N GLY A 482 9.33 -0.48 -0.63
CA GLY A 482 9.18 0.16 0.68
C GLY A 482 9.33 -0.80 1.87
N ASN A 483 9.90 -1.99 1.65
CA ASN A 483 10.03 -3.05 2.65
C ASN A 483 11.36 -3.03 3.43
N GLY A 484 12.11 -1.93 3.38
CA GLY A 484 13.42 -1.77 4.02
C GLY A 484 14.58 -2.43 3.27
N THR A 485 14.33 -2.95 2.07
CA THR A 485 15.34 -3.60 1.22
C THR A 485 15.31 -3.02 -0.19
N ASN A 486 16.34 -3.34 -0.99
CA ASN A 486 16.34 -3.11 -2.43
C ASN A 486 16.26 -4.44 -3.23
N ALA A 487 15.81 -5.51 -2.58
CA ALA A 487 15.69 -6.83 -3.19
C ALA A 487 14.32 -6.98 -3.85
N THR A 488 14.32 -7.45 -5.10
CA THR A 488 13.11 -7.81 -5.84
C THR A 488 12.29 -8.84 -5.07
N ALA A 489 10.96 -8.69 -5.08
CA ALA A 489 10.05 -9.63 -4.45
C ALA A 489 9.16 -10.30 -5.50
N THR A 490 9.20 -11.62 -5.60
CA THR A 490 8.37 -12.39 -6.55
C THR A 490 7.02 -12.80 -5.97
N ALA A 491 6.65 -12.28 -4.79
CA ALA A 491 5.38 -12.53 -4.13
C ALA A 491 4.98 -11.28 -3.33
N PRO A 492 3.68 -11.04 -3.09
CA PRO A 492 3.22 -9.91 -2.28
C PRO A 492 3.90 -9.85 -0.90
N VAL A 493 4.52 -8.71 -0.60
CA VAL A 493 5.11 -8.40 0.72
C VAL A 493 4.30 -7.29 1.37
N GLN A 494 3.87 -7.51 2.62
CA GLN A 494 3.13 -6.51 3.37
C GLN A 494 4.07 -5.37 3.81
N ILE A 495 3.62 -4.14 3.62
CA ILE A 495 4.34 -2.95 4.07
C ILE A 495 3.93 -2.63 5.49
N ALA A 496 4.93 -2.64 6.37
CA ALA A 496 4.79 -2.22 7.75
C ALA A 496 4.36 -0.75 7.81
N TYR A 497 3.58 -0.44 8.84
CA TYR A 497 2.95 0.86 9.00
C TYR A 497 3.84 1.91 9.65
#